data_AF-A0A1B9KIE5-F1
#
_entry.id   AF-A0A1B9KIE5-F1
#
_cell.length_a   1.000
_cell.length_b   1.000
_cell.length_c   1.000
_cell.angle_alpha   90.00
_cell.angle_beta   90.00
_cell.angle_gamma   90.00
#
_symmetry.space_group_name_H-M   'P 1'
#
loop_
_entity.id
_entity.type
_entity.pdbx_description
1 polymer ?
#
loop_
_entity_poly.entity_id
_entity_poly.type
_entity_poly.pdbx_seq_one_letter_code
_entity_poly.pdbx_strand_id
1 'polypeptide(L)'
;MFGFHLYIIKKNISLAKTICLLYIFLNFSYVHAKDINQAYWILDKYIENDALMNKNDYNSDYLNNLRVKLIDNIIYINNNQYNVSVHRTSDISQLLTKNLIENPIINEFILPSGDLNYLQFDDVVDVDLAKLLLPKHRLIFGKEQLLFINESLVASFLKPKNKYSFQKISNKFPSLNLPINSQRSEDFVKDENYYNYPQNISRSFAYYLKLFDNDNLYGQLNNYLINLNGIKLPQINNTINPILIIGTQENEEQIVYLYLLSEQFDFLDKITLSSRIGMTRHNPAKGDLPIGFIGYNINKNYFIERRQRFEDETIEVQHFQVTKEGKFQELPVTSNCYIDFATKDKNKHSAKSLLLTSKQANNYLRFDGGKLDEFDRVTLTLNPNEEKLCVNYQQAYSISFGKVNSKRFFDNNELYQQYIENFKSYDIDISNELEYITIHGFEKTPFSKFLLNGNQAIYMKNTLFFVSENHFTAYRQPTDEELTYQQ
;
A
#
# COMPACT_ATOMS: atom_id res chain seq x y z
N MET A 1 51.51 26.29 -60.41
CA MET A 1 50.26 25.64 -59.95
C MET A 1 50.37 25.01 -58.55
N PHE A 2 51.51 24.48 -58.11
CA PHE A 2 51.66 23.86 -56.77
C PHE A 2 51.57 24.83 -55.56
N GLY A 3 51.96 26.09 -55.71
CA GLY A 3 51.90 27.08 -54.61
C GLY A 3 50.48 27.50 -54.21
N PHE A 4 49.51 27.44 -55.12
CA PHE A 4 48.13 27.86 -54.87
C PHE A 4 47.36 26.80 -54.05
N HIS A 5 47.64 25.52 -54.26
CA HIS A 5 47.05 24.43 -53.48
C HIS A 5 47.58 24.38 -52.03
N LEU A 6 48.86 24.69 -51.81
CA LEU A 6 49.44 24.79 -50.46
C LEU A 6 48.87 25.96 -49.65
N TYR A 7 48.56 27.09 -50.30
CA TYR A 7 47.93 28.24 -49.65
C TYR A 7 46.48 27.95 -49.22
N ILE A 8 45.71 27.23 -50.05
CA ILE A 8 44.33 26.82 -49.73
C ILE A 8 44.30 25.80 -48.58
N ILE A 9 45.24 24.85 -48.54
CA ILE A 9 45.35 23.86 -47.45
C ILE A 9 45.70 24.55 -46.12
N LYS A 10 46.66 25.49 -46.11
CA LYS A 10 47.02 26.25 -44.89
C LYS A 10 45.87 27.12 -44.37
N LYS A 11 45.10 27.76 -45.27
CA LYS A 11 43.98 28.64 -44.90
C LYS A 11 42.80 27.86 -44.30
N ASN A 12 42.58 26.63 -44.76
CA ASN A 12 41.49 25.76 -44.29
C ASN A 12 41.87 24.86 -43.11
N ILE A 13 43.15 24.68 -42.77
CA ILE A 13 43.55 23.93 -41.56
C ILE A 13 43.08 24.64 -40.29
N SER A 14 43.13 25.97 -40.24
CA SER A 14 42.59 26.72 -39.10
C SER A 14 41.08 26.50 -38.98
N LEU A 15 40.35 26.58 -40.09
CA LEU A 15 38.91 26.34 -40.14
C LEU A 15 38.56 24.90 -39.75
N ALA A 16 39.32 23.91 -40.24
CA ALA A 16 39.14 22.51 -39.89
C ALA A 16 39.46 22.24 -38.40
N LYS A 17 40.48 22.88 -37.84
CA LYS A 17 40.76 22.83 -36.40
C LYS A 17 39.64 23.47 -35.58
N THR A 18 39.11 24.62 -36.00
CA THR A 18 37.98 25.29 -35.33
C THR A 18 36.68 24.48 -35.46
N ILE A 19 36.42 23.85 -36.61
CA ILE A 19 35.29 22.93 -36.81
C ILE A 19 35.47 21.68 -35.95
N CYS A 20 36.66 21.09 -35.87
CA CYS A 20 36.92 19.98 -34.94
C CYS A 20 36.79 20.43 -33.48
N LEU A 21 37.23 21.64 -33.11
CA LEU A 21 37.08 22.16 -31.75
C LEU A 21 35.62 22.44 -31.40
N LEU A 22 34.84 22.99 -32.35
CA LEU A 22 33.39 23.15 -32.24
C LEU A 22 32.69 21.78 -32.21
N TYR A 23 33.14 20.80 -32.98
CA TYR A 23 32.60 19.45 -32.96
C TYR A 23 32.92 18.75 -31.63
N ILE A 24 34.11 18.95 -31.08
CA ILE A 24 34.50 18.46 -29.74
C ILE A 24 33.69 19.18 -28.66
N PHE A 25 33.51 20.51 -28.71
CA PHE A 25 32.70 21.27 -27.74
C PHE A 25 31.19 20.98 -27.86
N LEU A 26 30.67 20.80 -29.07
CA LEU A 26 29.27 20.44 -29.32
C LEU A 26 28.99 18.97 -28.99
N ASN A 27 30.00 18.08 -29.04
CA ASN A 27 29.89 16.70 -28.55
C ASN A 27 30.31 16.53 -27.08
N PHE A 28 30.93 17.54 -26.46
CA PHE A 28 31.07 17.65 -24.99
C PHE A 28 29.79 18.17 -24.33
N SER A 29 28.76 18.43 -25.12
CA SER A 29 27.43 18.72 -24.61
C SER A 29 26.79 17.42 -24.16
N TYR A 30 26.65 17.27 -22.84
CA TYR A 30 25.64 16.45 -22.16
C TYR A 30 24.87 15.51 -23.11
N VAL A 31 25.34 14.27 -23.25
CA VAL A 31 24.51 13.23 -23.86
C VAL A 31 23.35 13.00 -22.90
N HIS A 32 22.23 13.66 -23.16
CA HIS A 32 20.96 13.33 -22.54
C HIS A 32 20.69 11.86 -22.84
N ALA A 33 20.78 11.02 -21.81
CA ALA A 33 20.43 9.62 -21.90
C ALA A 33 18.90 9.49 -22.04
N LYS A 34 18.37 9.85 -23.20
CA LYS A 34 17.07 9.36 -23.64
C LYS A 34 17.28 7.90 -24.01
N ASP A 35 16.50 7.02 -23.39
CA ASP A 35 16.31 5.61 -23.79
C ASP A 35 17.34 4.57 -23.29
N ILE A 36 17.61 4.54 -21.99
CA ILE A 36 18.11 3.30 -21.37
C ILE A 36 17.01 2.72 -20.47
N ASN A 37 16.43 1.58 -20.88
CA ASN A 37 15.41 0.76 -20.18
C ASN A 37 15.88 0.14 -18.85
N GLN A 38 16.57 0.89 -18.01
CA GLN A 38 16.94 0.48 -16.66
C GLN A 38 16.57 1.62 -15.71
N ALA A 39 15.90 1.26 -14.62
CA ALA A 39 15.46 2.22 -13.63
C ALA A 39 16.65 2.92 -12.94
N TYR A 40 16.41 4.13 -12.45
CA TYR A 40 17.34 4.80 -11.55
C TYR A 40 17.48 4.03 -10.23
N TRP A 41 18.46 4.40 -9.43
CA TRP A 41 18.67 3.86 -8.10
C TRP A 41 17.69 4.51 -7.12
N ILE A 42 17.34 3.77 -6.07
CA ILE A 42 16.24 4.10 -5.17
C ILE A 42 16.82 4.69 -3.90
N LEU A 43 16.34 5.85 -3.48
CA LEU A 43 16.71 6.47 -2.22
C LEU A 43 16.37 5.53 -1.05
N ASP A 44 17.37 5.27 -0.24
CA ASP A 44 17.29 4.43 0.95
C ASP A 44 17.24 5.29 2.21
N LYS A 45 18.19 6.22 2.30
CA LYS A 45 18.35 7.11 3.45
C LYS A 45 18.92 8.45 3.01
N TYR A 46 18.45 9.51 3.65
CA TYR A 46 18.79 10.90 3.37
C TYR A 46 18.93 11.68 4.67
N ILE A 47 20.04 12.37 4.86
CA ILE A 47 20.28 13.26 6.00
C ILE A 47 20.93 14.55 5.51
N GLU A 48 20.41 15.69 5.97
CA GLU A 48 20.98 17.02 5.79
C GLU A 48 21.49 17.57 7.13
N ASN A 49 22.58 18.34 7.08
CA ASN A 49 23.15 19.08 8.20
C ASN A 49 22.92 20.58 8.01
N ASP A 50 21.77 21.08 8.46
CA ASP A 50 21.41 22.49 8.33
C ASP A 50 22.44 23.44 8.96
N ALA A 51 23.17 23.01 10.00
CA ALA A 51 24.17 23.83 10.67
C ALA A 51 25.45 24.05 9.84
N LEU A 52 25.75 23.16 8.89
CA LEU A 52 26.90 23.27 7.99
C LEU A 52 26.51 23.67 6.56
N MET A 53 25.20 23.76 6.28
CA MET A 53 24.70 24.22 4.98
C MET A 53 24.76 25.75 4.86
N ASN A 54 25.61 26.25 3.97
CA ASN A 54 25.54 27.63 3.50
C ASN A 54 24.43 27.76 2.45
N LYS A 55 23.49 28.69 2.67
CA LYS A 55 22.34 28.94 1.75
C LYS A 55 22.74 29.25 0.30
N ASN A 56 23.95 29.76 0.08
CA ASN A 56 24.46 30.09 -1.27
C ASN A 56 25.09 28.90 -1.99
N ASP A 57 25.41 27.82 -1.27
CA ASP A 57 25.99 26.60 -1.84
C ASP A 57 24.89 25.60 -2.24
N TYR A 58 23.67 25.76 -1.71
CA TYR A 58 22.56 24.83 -1.87
C TYR A 58 21.69 25.15 -3.10
N ASN A 59 21.78 24.34 -4.16
CA ASN A 59 20.81 24.33 -5.25
C ASN A 59 19.71 23.30 -4.94
N SER A 60 18.68 23.72 -4.19
CA SER A 60 17.55 22.87 -3.79
C SER A 60 16.90 22.15 -4.97
N ASP A 61 16.82 22.83 -6.10
CA ASP A 61 16.17 22.29 -7.30
C ASP A 61 17.01 21.19 -7.92
N TYR A 62 18.34 21.32 -7.91
CA TYR A 62 19.25 20.28 -8.39
C TYR A 62 19.13 19.01 -7.53
N LEU A 63 19.11 19.18 -6.22
CA LEU A 63 19.03 18.09 -5.25
C LEU A 63 17.66 17.40 -5.25
N ASN A 64 16.57 18.17 -5.26
CA ASN A 64 15.20 17.63 -5.38
C ASN A 64 14.99 16.83 -6.66
N ASN A 65 15.69 17.21 -7.73
CA ASN A 65 15.67 16.51 -9.01
C ASN A 65 16.72 15.41 -9.14
N LEU A 66 17.51 15.14 -8.08
CA LEU A 66 18.58 14.15 -8.10
C LEU A 66 18.05 12.78 -8.51
N ARG A 67 18.54 12.28 -9.63
CA ARG A 67 18.31 10.93 -10.15
C ARG A 67 19.65 10.29 -10.45
N VAL A 68 19.88 9.09 -9.95
CA VAL A 68 21.20 8.45 -10.04
C VAL A 68 21.07 7.07 -10.64
N LYS A 69 21.99 6.72 -11.54
CA LYS A 69 22.06 5.38 -12.10
C LYS A 69 23.50 5.05 -12.46
N LEU A 70 23.94 3.84 -12.13
CA LEU A 70 25.25 3.33 -12.52
C LEU A 70 25.08 2.11 -13.45
N ILE A 71 25.72 2.17 -14.61
CA ILE A 71 25.80 1.08 -15.57
C ILE A 71 27.26 0.90 -15.95
N ASP A 72 27.82 -0.27 -15.66
CA ASP A 72 29.24 -0.55 -15.85
C ASP A 72 30.11 0.55 -15.23
N ASN A 73 30.88 1.28 -16.03
CA ASN A 73 31.75 2.38 -15.61
C ASN A 73 31.18 3.76 -15.96
N ILE A 74 29.86 3.86 -16.14
CA ILE A 74 29.17 5.09 -16.52
C ILE A 74 28.11 5.40 -15.46
N ILE A 75 28.25 6.55 -14.81
CA ILE A 75 27.23 7.07 -13.90
C ILE A 75 26.40 8.13 -14.62
N TYR A 76 25.08 8.04 -14.43
CA TYR A 76 24.11 9.00 -14.92
C TYR A 76 23.55 9.76 -13.72
N ILE A 77 23.71 11.09 -13.73
CA ILE A 77 23.14 12.00 -12.72
C ILE A 77 22.25 13.00 -13.44
N ASN A 78 20.96 13.09 -13.08
CA ASN A 78 20.02 14.03 -13.70
C ASN A 78 19.99 13.95 -15.24
N ASN A 79 20.16 12.74 -15.78
CA ASN A 79 20.28 12.41 -17.21
C ASN A 79 21.60 12.80 -17.88
N ASN A 80 22.54 13.35 -17.14
CA ASN A 80 23.89 13.65 -17.59
C ASN A 80 24.79 12.44 -17.38
N GLN A 81 25.60 12.12 -18.38
CA GLN A 81 26.51 10.98 -18.38
C GLN A 81 27.91 11.39 -17.92
N TYR A 82 28.51 10.62 -17.01
CA TYR A 82 29.90 10.80 -16.58
C TYR A 82 30.63 9.46 -16.56
N ASN A 83 31.86 9.45 -17.06
CA ASN A 83 32.73 8.28 -16.93
C ASN A 83 33.33 8.24 -15.53
N VAL A 84 33.37 7.02 -14.96
CA VAL A 84 33.91 6.79 -13.63
C VAL A 84 34.86 5.60 -13.63
N SER A 85 35.95 5.74 -12.87
CA SER A 85 36.89 4.67 -12.58
C SER A 85 36.64 4.09 -11.19
N VAL A 86 36.67 2.75 -11.08
CA VAL A 86 36.48 2.03 -9.81
C VAL A 86 37.83 1.88 -9.12
N HIS A 87 37.91 2.30 -7.86
CA HIS A 87 39.11 2.19 -7.03
C HIS A 87 38.76 1.56 -5.68
N ARG A 88 39.80 1.16 -4.93
CA ARG A 88 39.68 0.51 -3.63
C ARG A 88 40.66 1.12 -2.62
N THR A 89 40.23 1.27 -1.37
CA THR A 89 41.09 1.66 -0.24
C THR A 89 40.76 0.82 0.98
N SER A 90 41.77 0.50 1.80
CA SER A 90 41.61 -0.13 3.11
C SER A 90 41.43 0.89 4.25
N ASP A 91 41.64 2.18 3.96
CA ASP A 91 41.63 3.27 4.92
C ASP A 91 40.63 4.35 4.49
N ILE A 92 39.56 4.48 5.27
CA ILE A 92 38.46 5.42 4.99
C ILE A 92 38.90 6.89 5.11
N SER A 93 39.97 7.18 5.87
CA SER A 93 40.51 8.53 5.99
C SER A 93 41.13 9.06 4.68
N GLN A 94 41.36 8.18 3.71
CA GLN A 94 41.76 8.56 2.35
C GLN A 94 40.58 9.07 1.49
N LEU A 95 39.35 8.84 1.94
CA LEU A 95 38.12 9.27 1.27
C LEU A 95 37.40 10.36 2.05
N LEU A 96 37.33 10.24 3.38
CA LEU A 96 36.62 11.14 4.28
C LEU A 96 37.61 12.01 5.05
N THR A 97 37.32 13.31 5.16
CA THR A 97 38.08 14.21 6.04
C THR A 97 37.88 13.81 7.50
N LYS A 98 38.81 14.21 8.38
CA LYS A 98 38.67 13.99 9.82
C LYS A 98 37.35 14.54 10.37
N ASN A 99 36.96 15.74 9.93
CA ASN A 99 35.69 16.36 10.30
C ASN A 99 34.48 15.51 9.89
N LEU A 100 34.51 14.88 8.70
CA LEU A 100 33.44 14.00 8.22
C LEU A 100 33.36 12.71 9.05
N ILE A 101 34.50 12.09 9.34
CA ILE A 101 34.57 10.86 10.15
C ILE A 101 34.05 11.10 11.57
N GLU A 102 34.35 12.27 12.13
CA GLU A 102 33.90 12.66 13.48
C GLU A 102 32.47 13.22 13.48
N ASN A 103 31.86 13.44 12.29
CA ASN A 103 30.51 13.97 12.17
C ASN A 103 29.48 12.90 12.57
N PRO A 104 28.56 13.18 13.51
CA PRO A 104 27.51 12.25 13.91
C PRO A 104 26.66 11.73 12.74
N ILE A 105 26.50 12.52 11.67
CA ILE A 105 25.70 12.14 10.49
C ILE A 105 26.29 10.92 9.78
N ILE A 106 27.62 10.75 9.77
CA ILE A 106 28.22 9.57 9.13
C ILE A 106 28.00 8.30 9.97
N ASN A 107 27.92 8.43 11.30
CA ASN A 107 27.67 7.29 12.20
C ASN A 107 26.28 6.65 11.99
N GLU A 108 25.37 7.40 11.37
CA GLU A 108 24.04 6.93 11.01
C GLU A 108 24.00 6.02 9.76
N PHE A 109 25.12 5.90 9.05
CA PHE A 109 25.27 5.02 7.90
C PHE A 109 26.23 3.87 8.24
N ILE A 110 25.83 2.64 7.92
CA ILE A 110 26.72 1.48 8.05
C ILE A 110 27.75 1.57 6.93
N LEU A 111 28.88 2.23 7.21
CA LEU A 111 30.02 2.18 6.32
C LEU A 111 30.56 0.74 6.29
N PRO A 112 30.88 0.19 5.10
CA PRO A 112 31.43 -1.16 4.99
C PRO A 112 32.69 -1.31 5.85
N SER A 113 32.78 -2.37 6.65
CA SER A 113 33.99 -2.69 7.38
C SER A 113 35.05 -3.28 6.45
N GLY A 114 36.29 -2.80 6.57
CA GLY A 114 37.41 -3.25 5.74
C GLY A 114 37.57 -2.43 4.45
N ASP A 115 37.92 -3.09 3.35
CA ASP A 115 38.23 -2.40 2.10
C ASP A 115 36.98 -1.80 1.45
N LEU A 116 37.03 -0.49 1.20
CA LEU A 116 35.99 0.32 0.58
C LEU A 116 36.25 0.49 -0.91
N ASN A 117 35.22 0.29 -1.73
CA ASN A 117 35.28 0.69 -3.13
C ASN A 117 34.71 2.10 -3.28
N TYR A 118 35.30 2.87 -4.18
CA TYR A 118 34.82 4.20 -4.52
C TYR A 118 34.90 4.41 -6.03
N LEU A 119 34.02 5.27 -6.54
CA LEU A 119 34.09 5.76 -7.91
C LEU A 119 34.79 7.11 -7.90
N GLN A 120 35.70 7.31 -8.85
CA GLN A 120 36.30 8.60 -9.15
C GLN A 120 35.83 9.04 -10.53
N PHE A 121 35.33 10.27 -10.64
CA PHE A 121 34.92 10.83 -11.92
C PHE A 121 36.16 11.15 -12.76
N ASP A 122 36.16 10.65 -13.99
CA ASP A 122 37.25 10.87 -14.94
C ASP A 122 37.07 12.22 -15.68
N ASP A 123 35.82 12.66 -15.80
CA ASP A 123 35.41 13.90 -16.46
C ASP A 123 35.25 15.07 -15.48
N VAL A 124 35.28 16.30 -16.00
CA VAL A 124 34.93 17.50 -15.22
C VAL A 124 33.45 17.42 -14.84
N VAL A 125 33.17 17.40 -13.54
CA VAL A 125 31.81 17.48 -13.00
C VAL A 125 31.35 18.94 -12.91
N ASP A 126 30.06 19.17 -13.10
CA ASP A 126 29.48 20.50 -12.88
C ASP A 126 29.52 20.89 -11.40
N VAL A 127 29.40 22.20 -11.16
CA VAL A 127 29.58 22.79 -9.81
C VAL A 127 28.54 22.27 -8.82
N ASP A 128 27.31 22.00 -9.27
CA ASP A 128 26.24 21.55 -8.38
C ASP A 128 26.40 20.08 -8.01
N LEU A 129 26.79 19.21 -8.95
CA LEU A 129 27.19 17.84 -8.65
C LEU A 129 28.43 17.78 -7.75
N ALA A 130 29.45 18.59 -8.04
CA ALA A 130 30.70 18.60 -7.28
C ALA A 130 30.47 18.84 -5.78
N LYS A 131 29.47 19.66 -5.43
CA LYS A 131 29.09 19.93 -4.05
C LYS A 131 28.54 18.72 -3.33
N LEU A 132 27.96 17.72 -4.02
CA LEU A 132 27.39 16.51 -3.42
C LEU A 132 28.40 15.37 -3.23
N LEU A 133 29.63 15.54 -3.73
CA LEU A 133 30.65 14.51 -3.80
C LEU A 133 31.73 14.69 -2.71
N LEU A 134 32.45 13.59 -2.46
CA LEU A 134 33.68 13.64 -1.69
C LEU A 134 34.79 14.40 -2.44
N PRO A 135 35.86 14.83 -1.74
CA PRO A 135 37.00 15.49 -2.36
C PRO A 135 37.54 14.71 -3.57
N LYS A 136 38.01 15.46 -4.57
CA LYS A 136 38.45 14.93 -5.87
C LYS A 136 37.33 14.23 -6.66
N HIS A 137 36.09 14.66 -6.45
CA HIS A 137 34.89 14.17 -7.16
C HIS A 137 34.76 12.67 -7.04
N ARG A 138 34.61 12.19 -5.80
CA ARG A 138 34.49 10.77 -5.47
C ARG A 138 33.16 10.48 -4.82
N LEU A 139 32.74 9.22 -4.91
CA LEU A 139 31.60 8.69 -4.17
C LEU A 139 31.89 7.26 -3.71
N ILE A 140 31.27 6.85 -2.60
CA ILE A 140 31.47 5.48 -2.10
C ILE A 140 30.50 4.56 -2.83
N PHE A 141 31.01 3.39 -3.25
CA PHE A 141 30.27 2.43 -4.04
C PHE A 141 30.36 1.03 -3.42
N GLY A 142 29.20 0.42 -3.22
CA GLY A 142 29.05 -0.99 -2.89
C GLY A 142 28.29 -1.72 -3.99
N LYS A 143 28.26 -3.06 -3.90
CA LYS A 143 27.58 -3.90 -4.91
C LYS A 143 26.11 -3.53 -5.14
N GLU A 144 25.42 -3.12 -4.08
CA GLU A 144 23.98 -2.84 -4.07
C GLU A 144 23.65 -1.41 -3.58
N GLN A 145 24.65 -0.59 -3.28
CA GLN A 145 24.46 0.72 -2.64
C GLN A 145 25.47 1.76 -3.14
N LEU A 146 25.03 3.00 -3.26
CA LEU A 146 25.81 4.16 -3.67
C LEU A 146 25.64 5.26 -2.63
N LEU A 147 26.72 5.84 -2.15
CA LEU A 147 26.68 6.88 -1.11
C LEU A 147 27.27 8.18 -1.64
N PHE A 148 26.43 9.23 -1.63
CA PHE A 148 26.84 10.62 -1.77
C PHE A 148 27.10 11.15 -0.38
N ILE A 149 28.31 11.62 -0.12
CA ILE A 149 28.74 12.12 1.19
C ILE A 149 29.49 13.43 0.96
N ASN A 150 29.07 14.48 1.67
CA ASN A 150 29.83 15.71 1.87
C ASN A 150 29.64 16.17 3.33
N GLU A 151 30.15 17.35 3.69
CA GLU A 151 30.05 17.88 5.07
C GLU A 151 28.62 18.21 5.51
N SER A 152 27.72 18.44 4.57
CA SER A 152 26.37 18.93 4.82
C SER A 152 25.25 17.93 4.51
N LEU A 153 25.55 16.79 3.90
CA LEU A 153 24.58 15.89 3.32
C LEU A 153 25.16 14.49 3.17
N VAL A 154 24.32 13.50 3.50
CA VAL A 154 24.54 12.11 3.11
C VAL A 154 23.28 11.55 2.46
N ALA A 155 23.41 11.03 1.26
CA ALA A 155 22.34 10.34 0.54
C ALA A 155 22.79 8.93 0.11
N SER A 156 22.02 7.94 0.50
CA SER A 156 22.21 6.54 0.17
C SER A 156 21.19 6.08 -0.86
N PHE A 157 21.67 5.50 -1.96
CA PHE A 157 20.83 4.94 -3.01
C PHE A 157 21.07 3.45 -3.15
N LEU A 158 20.00 2.66 -3.21
CA LEU A 158 20.01 1.24 -3.46
C LEU A 158 19.83 0.93 -4.94
N LYS A 159 20.56 -0.08 -5.41
CA LYS A 159 20.38 -0.63 -6.75
C LYS A 159 18.97 -1.22 -6.90
N PRO A 160 18.24 -0.95 -8.00
CA PRO A 160 16.90 -1.47 -8.21
C PRO A 160 16.93 -2.98 -8.43
N LYS A 161 16.01 -3.70 -7.79
CA LYS A 161 15.86 -5.15 -7.91
C LYS A 161 14.74 -5.50 -8.89
N ASN A 162 14.90 -6.64 -9.56
CA ASN A 162 14.01 -7.12 -10.60
C ASN A 162 13.10 -8.27 -10.13
N LYS A 163 12.24 -8.73 -11.04
CA LYS A 163 11.28 -9.82 -10.79
C LYS A 163 11.92 -11.11 -10.28
N TYR A 164 13.12 -11.48 -10.74
CA TYR A 164 13.79 -12.70 -10.29
C TYR A 164 14.24 -12.60 -8.84
N SER A 165 14.75 -11.45 -8.43
CA SER A 165 15.05 -11.16 -7.03
C SER A 165 13.77 -11.15 -6.18
N PHE A 166 12.67 -10.64 -6.73
CA PHE A 166 11.39 -10.59 -6.03
C PHE A 166 10.82 -12.00 -5.84
N GLN A 167 10.84 -12.84 -6.87
CA GLN A 167 10.43 -14.24 -6.79
C GLN A 167 11.16 -14.97 -5.66
N LYS A 168 12.50 -14.79 -5.55
CA LYS A 168 13.30 -15.41 -4.49
C LYS A 168 12.87 -14.98 -3.08
N ILE A 169 12.60 -13.69 -2.86
CA ILE A 169 12.14 -13.23 -1.54
C ILE A 169 10.70 -13.65 -1.28
N SER A 170 9.84 -13.65 -2.31
CA SER A 170 8.44 -14.02 -2.18
C SER A 170 8.27 -15.46 -1.72
N ASN A 171 9.20 -16.36 -2.08
CA ASN A 171 9.20 -17.74 -1.60
C ASN A 171 9.35 -17.90 -0.09
N LYS A 172 9.73 -16.83 0.61
CA LYS A 172 9.81 -16.77 2.07
C LYS A 172 8.59 -16.11 2.71
N PHE A 173 7.67 -15.57 1.91
CA PHE A 173 6.46 -14.93 2.44
C PHE A 173 5.54 -15.98 3.07
N PRO A 174 4.89 -15.65 4.20
CA PRO A 174 3.80 -16.47 4.72
C PRO A 174 2.68 -16.59 3.69
N SER A 175 1.91 -17.67 3.79
CA SER A 175 0.74 -17.89 2.94
C SER A 175 -0.54 -17.73 3.76
N LEU A 176 -1.54 -17.07 3.20
CA LEU A 176 -2.85 -16.89 3.79
C LEU A 176 -3.91 -17.54 2.91
N ASN A 177 -4.78 -18.33 3.52
CA ASN A 177 -5.88 -18.99 2.82
C ASN A 177 -7.03 -18.03 2.54
N LEU A 178 -7.77 -18.32 1.47
CA LEU A 178 -9.01 -17.63 1.17
C LEU A 178 -10.23 -18.33 1.79
N PRO A 179 -11.28 -17.58 2.13
CA PRO A 179 -11.47 -16.14 1.89
C PRO A 179 -10.94 -15.24 3.03
N ILE A 180 -10.77 -13.95 2.73
CA ILE A 180 -10.26 -12.93 3.64
C ILE A 180 -11.32 -11.83 3.79
N ASN A 181 -11.65 -11.45 5.02
CA ASN A 181 -12.39 -10.20 5.29
C ASN A 181 -11.55 -9.33 6.21
N SER A 182 -11.29 -8.09 5.79
CA SER A 182 -10.46 -7.14 6.53
C SER A 182 -11.01 -6.77 7.90
N GLN A 183 -12.33 -6.87 8.10
CA GLN A 183 -12.98 -6.64 9.39
C GLN A 183 -12.81 -7.80 10.38
N ARG A 184 -12.40 -8.98 9.88
CA ARG A 184 -11.93 -10.11 10.71
C ARG A 184 -10.42 -10.07 10.88
N SER A 185 -9.72 -9.51 9.90
CA SER A 185 -8.27 -9.67 9.77
C SER A 185 -7.46 -8.61 10.48
N GLU A 186 -8.05 -7.63 11.16
CA GLU A 186 -7.26 -6.86 12.12
C GLU A 186 -6.70 -7.77 13.21
N ASP A 187 -7.48 -8.78 13.64
CA ASP A 187 -7.00 -9.80 14.57
C ASP A 187 -6.30 -10.97 13.87
N PHE A 188 -6.59 -11.30 12.60
CA PHE A 188 -5.86 -12.36 11.87
C PHE A 188 -4.48 -11.93 11.33
N VAL A 189 -4.25 -10.62 11.13
CA VAL A 189 -2.91 -10.02 10.95
C VAL A 189 -2.20 -9.90 12.30
N LYS A 190 -2.93 -9.99 13.42
CA LYS A 190 -2.38 -10.08 14.78
C LYS A 190 -2.30 -11.50 15.33
N ASP A 191 -2.93 -12.49 14.68
CA ASP A 191 -3.01 -13.88 15.13
C ASP A 191 -1.58 -14.40 15.27
N GLU A 192 -1.34 -14.99 16.44
CA GLU A 192 -0.13 -15.16 17.26
C GLU A 192 1.23 -15.54 16.63
N ASN A 193 1.37 -15.51 15.29
CA ASN A 193 2.63 -15.70 14.59
C ASN A 193 2.95 -14.67 13.51
N TYR A 194 2.04 -13.75 13.15
CA TYR A 194 2.26 -12.84 12.01
C TYR A 194 3.31 -11.73 12.29
N TYR A 195 3.32 -11.13 13.49
CA TYR A 195 4.35 -10.16 13.89
C TYR A 195 5.75 -10.75 14.08
N ASN A 196 5.85 -12.07 14.20
CA ASN A 196 7.11 -12.78 14.39
C ASN A 196 7.80 -13.18 13.08
N TYR A 197 7.24 -12.83 11.91
CA TYR A 197 7.91 -13.07 10.62
C TYR A 197 8.74 -11.83 10.22
N PRO A 198 10.08 -11.87 10.36
CA PRO A 198 10.94 -10.77 9.91
C PRO A 198 11.04 -10.81 8.38
N GLN A 199 10.07 -10.25 7.65
CA GLN A 199 10.12 -10.23 6.18
C GLN A 199 9.78 -8.86 5.60
N ASN A 200 10.71 -7.91 5.78
CA ASN A 200 10.65 -6.60 5.15
C ASN A 200 11.12 -6.68 3.68
N ILE A 201 10.24 -6.29 2.75
CA ILE A 201 10.56 -6.11 1.34
C ILE A 201 11.40 -4.84 1.23
N SER A 202 12.67 -5.00 0.90
CA SER A 202 13.58 -3.86 0.69
C SER A 202 13.01 -2.84 -0.30
N ARG A 203 13.21 -1.54 -0.02
CA ARG A 203 12.87 -0.44 -0.93
C ARG A 203 13.48 -0.60 -2.32
N SER A 204 14.55 -1.38 -2.50
CA SER A 204 15.09 -1.76 -3.82
C SER A 204 14.05 -2.32 -4.81
N PHE A 205 12.90 -2.82 -4.33
CA PHE A 205 11.82 -3.31 -5.18
C PHE A 205 10.81 -2.25 -5.62
N ALA A 206 10.98 -0.99 -5.24
CA ALA A 206 9.97 0.05 -5.45
C ALA A 206 9.55 0.22 -6.92
N TYR A 207 10.49 0.16 -7.87
CA TYR A 207 10.15 0.21 -9.30
C TYR A 207 9.41 -1.03 -9.78
N TYR A 208 9.84 -2.23 -9.37
CA TYR A 208 9.18 -3.47 -9.75
C TYR A 208 7.75 -3.54 -9.22
N LEU A 209 7.53 -3.06 -8.00
CA LEU A 209 6.21 -2.95 -7.36
C LEU A 209 5.44 -1.67 -7.76
N LYS A 210 6.03 -0.81 -8.60
CA LYS A 210 5.46 0.46 -9.03
C LYS A 210 4.95 1.30 -7.85
N LEU A 211 5.71 1.40 -6.76
CA LEU A 211 5.27 2.09 -5.53
C LEU A 211 5.13 3.61 -5.69
N PHE A 212 5.74 4.19 -6.72
CA PHE A 212 5.68 5.60 -7.05
C PHE A 212 5.83 5.80 -8.56
N ASP A 213 5.36 6.95 -9.04
CA ASP A 213 5.38 7.33 -10.46
C ASP A 213 6.57 8.25 -10.82
N ASN A 214 7.41 8.64 -9.85
CA ASN A 214 8.56 9.55 -10.06
C ASN A 214 9.84 9.00 -9.43
N ASP A 215 10.95 9.10 -10.16
CA ASP A 215 12.29 8.59 -9.83
C ASP A 215 13.21 9.63 -9.17
N ASN A 216 12.80 10.89 -9.03
CA ASN A 216 13.61 11.94 -8.40
C ASN A 216 13.59 11.89 -6.86
N LEU A 217 14.59 12.51 -6.23
CA LEU A 217 14.75 12.56 -4.77
C LEU A 217 13.48 13.07 -4.07
N TYR A 218 12.91 14.20 -4.53
CA TYR A 218 11.72 14.79 -3.92
C TYR A 218 10.52 13.84 -3.94
N GLY A 219 10.27 13.17 -5.06
CA GLY A 219 9.19 12.20 -5.20
C GLY A 219 9.41 10.97 -4.33
N GLN A 220 10.66 10.52 -4.18
CA GLN A 220 11.01 9.39 -3.33
C GLN A 220 10.93 9.73 -1.83
N LEU A 221 11.31 10.94 -1.42
CA LEU A 221 11.14 11.45 -0.05
C LEU A 221 9.67 11.62 0.33
N ASN A 222 8.83 12.08 -0.60
CA ASN A 222 7.38 12.15 -0.40
C ASN A 222 6.68 10.79 -0.58
N ASN A 223 7.44 9.71 -0.83
CA ASN A 223 6.90 8.37 -0.67
C ASN A 223 6.98 7.97 0.81
N TYR A 224 5.85 8.16 1.49
CA TYR A 224 5.71 7.97 2.93
C TYR A 224 5.84 6.52 3.40
N LEU A 225 6.02 5.52 2.52
CA LEU A 225 6.13 4.11 2.91
C LEU A 225 7.51 3.79 3.50
N ILE A 226 7.56 3.53 4.80
CA ILE A 226 8.79 3.20 5.55
C ILE A 226 9.08 1.69 5.62
N ASN A 227 8.04 0.85 5.61
CA ASN A 227 8.18 -0.60 5.67
C ASN A 227 7.24 -1.28 4.69
N LEU A 228 7.63 -2.43 4.17
CA LEU A 228 6.85 -3.22 3.22
C LEU A 228 6.89 -4.69 3.63
N ASN A 229 5.76 -5.36 3.69
CA ASN A 229 5.69 -6.80 3.99
C ASN A 229 4.84 -7.51 2.95
N GLY A 230 5.10 -8.81 2.71
CA GLY A 230 4.40 -9.60 1.69
C GLY A 230 3.74 -10.85 2.24
N ILE A 231 2.55 -11.19 1.71
CA ILE A 231 1.82 -12.43 1.99
C ILE A 231 1.38 -13.07 0.68
N LYS A 232 1.62 -14.37 0.52
CA LYS A 232 1.11 -15.14 -0.62
C LYS A 232 -0.36 -15.51 -0.42
N LEU A 233 -1.13 -15.43 -1.50
CA LEU A 233 -2.48 -16.00 -1.58
C LEU A 233 -2.49 -17.18 -2.56
N PRO A 234 -3.53 -18.04 -2.54
CA PRO A 234 -3.65 -19.18 -3.46
C PRO A 234 -3.61 -18.76 -4.93
N GLN A 235 -2.93 -19.48 -5.81
CA GLN A 235 -2.87 -19.11 -7.23
C GLN A 235 -4.24 -19.07 -7.91
N ILE A 236 -4.41 -18.16 -8.87
CA ILE A 236 -5.60 -18.11 -9.73
C ILE A 236 -5.27 -18.84 -11.02
N ASN A 237 -6.06 -19.86 -11.37
CA ASN A 237 -5.90 -20.68 -12.57
C ASN A 237 -4.49 -21.24 -12.79
N ASN A 238 -3.70 -21.42 -11.72
CA ASN A 238 -2.29 -21.84 -11.73
C ASN A 238 -1.33 -20.93 -12.52
N THR A 239 -1.77 -19.77 -13.00
CA THR A 239 -0.97 -18.89 -13.87
C THR A 239 -0.78 -17.48 -13.31
N ILE A 240 -1.59 -17.09 -12.32
CA ILE A 240 -1.48 -15.80 -11.65
C ILE A 240 -1.16 -16.05 -10.18
N ASN A 241 -0.16 -15.33 -9.70
CA ASN A 241 0.36 -15.33 -8.33
C ASN A 241 -0.11 -14.06 -7.60
N PRO A 242 -1.18 -14.14 -6.78
CA PRO A 242 -1.66 -12.99 -6.04
C PRO A 242 -0.84 -12.84 -4.75
N ILE A 243 -0.40 -11.62 -4.46
CA ILE A 243 0.38 -11.29 -3.26
C ILE A 243 -0.21 -10.06 -2.62
N LEU A 244 -0.53 -10.15 -1.32
CA LEU A 244 -0.81 -8.96 -0.51
C LEU A 244 0.51 -8.30 -0.14
N ILE A 245 0.60 -7.00 -0.38
CA ILE A 245 1.72 -6.19 0.11
C ILE A 245 1.15 -5.15 1.08
N ILE A 246 1.67 -5.16 2.30
CA ILE A 246 1.31 -4.21 3.34
C ILE A 246 2.43 -3.19 3.42
N GLY A 247 2.13 -1.94 3.11
CA GLY A 247 3.04 -0.82 3.28
C GLY A 247 2.69 -0.02 4.53
N THR A 248 3.65 0.22 5.41
CA THR A 248 3.48 1.10 6.58
C THR A 248 4.04 2.47 6.26
N GLN A 249 3.27 3.51 6.55
CA GLN A 249 3.69 4.90 6.41
C GLN A 249 4.39 5.44 7.67
N GLU A 250 5.06 6.60 7.57
CA GLU A 250 5.67 7.31 8.72
C GLU A 250 4.67 7.67 9.82
N ASN A 251 3.42 7.97 9.45
CA ASN A 251 2.31 8.21 10.38
C ASN A 251 1.70 6.91 10.94
N GLU A 252 2.36 5.77 10.73
CA GLU A 252 1.94 4.42 11.11
C GLU A 252 0.71 3.88 10.34
N GLU A 253 0.17 4.60 9.36
CA GLU A 253 -0.91 4.09 8.51
C GLU A 253 -0.45 2.85 7.73
N GLN A 254 -1.24 1.79 7.76
CA GLN A 254 -1.03 0.62 6.92
C GLN A 254 -1.89 0.70 5.66
N ILE A 255 -1.22 0.67 4.50
CA ILE A 255 -1.83 0.53 3.20
C ILE A 255 -1.70 -0.92 2.74
N VAL A 256 -2.83 -1.54 2.42
CA VAL A 256 -2.88 -2.90 1.90
C VAL A 256 -3.11 -2.87 0.40
N TYR A 257 -2.21 -3.47 -0.35
CA TYR A 257 -2.31 -3.67 -1.79
C TYR A 257 -2.50 -5.15 -2.10
N LEU A 258 -3.27 -5.45 -3.13
CA LEU A 258 -3.26 -6.77 -3.78
C LEU A 258 -2.59 -6.66 -5.14
N TYR A 259 -1.47 -7.34 -5.28
CA TYR A 259 -0.71 -7.46 -6.53
C TYR A 259 -1.10 -8.74 -7.25
N LEU A 260 -1.21 -8.66 -8.57
CA LEU A 260 -1.31 -9.81 -9.47
C LEU A 260 -0.03 -9.91 -10.26
N LEU A 261 0.66 -11.05 -10.13
CA LEU A 261 1.87 -11.34 -10.87
C LEU A 261 1.63 -12.55 -11.78
N SER A 262 2.30 -12.61 -12.93
CA SER A 262 2.27 -13.81 -13.77
C SER A 262 2.98 -14.98 -13.07
N GLU A 263 2.88 -16.17 -13.66
CA GLU A 263 3.64 -17.35 -13.26
C GLU A 263 5.15 -17.06 -13.22
N GLN A 264 5.65 -16.27 -14.16
CA GLN A 264 7.05 -15.82 -14.26
C GLN A 264 7.34 -14.54 -13.46
N PHE A 265 6.42 -14.16 -12.56
CA PHE A 265 6.52 -12.97 -11.69
C PHE A 265 6.59 -11.64 -12.45
N ASP A 266 6.02 -11.55 -13.65
CA ASP A 266 5.81 -10.25 -14.29
C ASP A 266 4.67 -9.51 -13.60
N PHE A 267 4.83 -8.22 -13.34
CA PHE A 267 3.76 -7.38 -12.80
C PHE A 267 2.61 -7.33 -13.82
N LEU A 268 1.40 -7.75 -13.42
CA LEU A 268 0.20 -7.68 -14.26
C LEU A 268 -0.66 -6.48 -13.87
N ASP A 269 -1.04 -6.41 -12.59
CA ASP A 269 -1.93 -5.37 -12.08
C ASP A 269 -1.82 -5.24 -10.56
N LYS A 270 -2.34 -4.14 -10.00
CA LYS A 270 -2.48 -3.96 -8.54
C LYS A 270 -3.72 -3.13 -8.20
N ILE A 271 -4.30 -3.39 -7.04
CA ILE A 271 -5.31 -2.51 -6.44
C ILE A 271 -4.98 -2.21 -4.98
N THR A 272 -5.33 -1.01 -4.53
CA THR A 272 -5.36 -0.68 -3.10
C THR A 272 -6.64 -1.24 -2.50
N LEU A 273 -6.50 -2.08 -1.47
CA LEU A 273 -7.61 -2.70 -0.74
C LEU A 273 -7.98 -1.91 0.52
N SER A 274 -6.99 -1.35 1.22
CA SER A 274 -7.17 -0.60 2.46
C SER A 274 -6.17 0.55 2.55
N SER A 275 -6.64 1.71 3.00
CA SER A 275 -5.90 2.92 3.35
C SER A 275 -6.89 3.80 4.10
N ARG A 276 -6.76 3.81 5.43
CA ARG A 276 -7.76 4.33 6.37
C ARG A 276 -7.73 5.84 6.52
N ILE A 277 -6.58 6.44 6.27
CA ILE A 277 -6.31 7.86 6.49
C ILE A 277 -5.84 8.38 5.14
N GLY A 278 -6.73 8.44 4.16
CA GLY A 278 -6.36 8.89 2.82
C GLY A 278 -5.79 10.31 2.87
N MET A 279 -4.47 10.47 2.99
CA MET A 279 -3.69 11.73 2.91
C MET A 279 -4.38 13.01 3.42
N THR A 280 -5.05 12.98 4.56
CA THR A 280 -5.58 14.19 5.20
C THR A 280 -5.14 14.22 6.65
N ARG A 281 -4.13 15.04 6.93
CA ARG A 281 -3.87 15.54 8.28
C ARG A 281 -5.07 16.39 8.70
N HIS A 282 -5.96 15.84 9.50
CA HIS A 282 -6.61 16.59 10.57
C HIS A 282 -6.71 15.69 11.79
N ASN A 283 -6.23 16.23 12.91
CA ASN A 283 -6.27 15.63 14.22
C ASN A 283 -7.09 16.60 15.07
N PRO A 284 -8.28 16.21 15.50
CA PRO A 284 -8.78 16.52 16.81
C PRO A 284 -8.74 15.24 17.65
N ALA A 285 -8.27 15.38 18.88
CA ALA A 285 -7.95 14.32 19.83
C ALA A 285 -9.16 13.48 20.32
N LYS A 286 -10.26 13.38 19.56
CA LYS A 286 -11.44 12.55 19.82
C LYS A 286 -12.13 12.11 18.52
N GLY A 287 -11.65 11.00 17.95
CA GLY A 287 -12.51 10.09 17.17
C GLY A 287 -12.93 10.48 15.75
N ASP A 288 -12.00 10.94 14.90
CA ASP A 288 -12.29 10.98 13.45
C ASP A 288 -12.27 9.54 12.90
N LEU A 289 -13.44 9.07 12.47
CA LEU A 289 -13.57 7.77 11.84
C LEU A 289 -12.81 7.73 10.50
N PRO A 290 -12.22 6.59 10.10
CA PRO A 290 -11.30 6.55 8.97
C PRO A 290 -11.96 6.96 7.65
N ILE A 291 -11.42 8.02 7.03
CA ILE A 291 -11.79 8.51 5.69
C ILE A 291 -10.85 7.90 4.66
N GLY A 292 -11.37 7.02 3.80
CA GLY A 292 -10.58 6.22 2.87
C GLY A 292 -11.11 4.80 2.68
N PHE A 293 -10.26 3.89 2.20
CA PHE A 293 -10.62 2.47 2.05
C PHE A 293 -10.64 1.79 3.42
N ILE A 294 -11.83 1.68 3.99
CA ILE A 294 -12.07 1.20 5.36
C ILE A 294 -12.23 -0.31 5.48
N GLY A 295 -12.44 -1.02 4.37
CA GLY A 295 -12.48 -2.46 4.41
C GLY A 295 -12.64 -3.15 3.06
N TYR A 296 -12.28 -4.41 3.04
CA TYR A 296 -12.32 -5.26 1.86
C TYR A 296 -12.65 -6.72 2.22
N ASN A 297 -13.16 -7.45 1.24
CA ASN A 297 -13.39 -8.89 1.33
C ASN A 297 -12.93 -9.55 0.02
N ILE A 298 -12.23 -10.68 0.12
CA ILE A 298 -11.75 -11.48 -1.01
C ILE A 298 -12.31 -12.89 -0.83
N ASN A 299 -13.22 -13.29 -1.70
CA ASN A 299 -13.77 -14.65 -1.63
C ASN A 299 -12.82 -15.68 -2.28
N LYS A 300 -13.17 -16.97 -2.19
CA LYS A 300 -12.37 -18.08 -2.76
C LYS A 300 -12.17 -18.00 -4.29
N ASN A 301 -13.03 -17.27 -4.99
CA ASN A 301 -13.00 -17.08 -6.44
C ASN A 301 -12.35 -15.74 -6.83
N TYR A 302 -11.71 -15.04 -5.89
CA TYR A 302 -11.14 -13.72 -6.11
C TYR A 302 -12.15 -12.67 -6.61
N PHE A 303 -13.41 -12.81 -6.20
CA PHE A 303 -14.32 -11.69 -6.18
C PHE A 303 -13.98 -10.83 -4.97
N ILE A 304 -13.77 -9.54 -5.23
CA ILE A 304 -13.25 -8.59 -4.25
C ILE A 304 -14.29 -7.51 -4.03
N GLU A 305 -14.73 -7.33 -2.80
CA GLU A 305 -15.45 -6.15 -2.37
C GLU A 305 -14.48 -5.18 -1.71
N ARG A 306 -14.55 -3.90 -2.08
CA ARG A 306 -13.81 -2.81 -1.46
C ARG A 306 -14.79 -1.72 -1.06
N ARG A 307 -14.59 -1.15 0.13
CA ARG A 307 -15.44 -0.10 0.69
C ARG A 307 -14.61 1.14 0.98
N GLN A 308 -15.07 2.27 0.49
CA GLN A 308 -14.49 3.58 0.75
C GLN A 308 -15.49 4.43 1.53
N ARG A 309 -15.02 5.10 2.58
CA ARG A 309 -15.77 6.12 3.30
C ARG A 309 -15.25 7.51 2.93
N PHE A 310 -16.18 8.44 2.75
CA PHE A 310 -15.88 9.85 2.46
C PHE A 310 -16.11 10.72 3.69
N GLU A 311 -15.62 11.97 3.62
CA GLU A 311 -15.77 12.97 4.69
C GLU A 311 -17.23 13.28 5.05
N ASP A 312 -18.15 13.11 4.09
CA ASP A 312 -19.59 13.31 4.27
C ASP A 312 -20.32 12.05 4.75
N GLU A 313 -19.58 11.04 5.23
CA GLU A 313 -20.08 9.78 5.76
C GLU A 313 -20.73 8.84 4.74
N THR A 314 -20.72 9.22 3.47
CA THR A 314 -21.14 8.29 2.42
C THR A 314 -20.14 7.14 2.31
N ILE A 315 -20.67 5.97 1.95
CA ILE A 315 -19.85 4.78 1.68
C ILE A 315 -20.03 4.38 0.22
N GLU A 316 -18.92 4.32 -0.51
CA GLU A 316 -18.87 3.72 -1.83
C GLU A 316 -18.42 2.26 -1.75
N VAL A 317 -19.21 1.37 -2.33
CA VAL A 317 -18.94 -0.06 -2.44
C VAL A 317 -18.60 -0.40 -3.87
N GLN A 318 -17.47 -1.06 -4.07
CA GLN A 318 -16.97 -1.48 -5.38
C GLN A 318 -16.72 -2.98 -5.40
N HIS A 319 -17.04 -3.62 -6.52
CA HIS A 319 -16.81 -5.03 -6.75
C HIS A 319 -15.81 -5.23 -7.89
N PHE A 320 -14.82 -6.08 -7.68
CA PHE A 320 -13.82 -6.43 -8.68
C PHE A 320 -13.74 -7.94 -8.87
N GLN A 321 -13.45 -8.35 -10.10
CA GLN A 321 -13.11 -9.73 -10.44
C GLN A 321 -11.75 -9.74 -11.13
N VAL A 322 -10.95 -10.77 -10.85
CA VAL A 322 -9.70 -11.01 -11.58
C VAL A 322 -10.01 -11.71 -12.90
N THR A 323 -9.58 -11.10 -14.00
CA THR A 323 -9.66 -11.64 -15.37
C THR A 323 -8.65 -12.76 -15.60
N LYS A 324 -8.79 -13.53 -16.68
CA LYS A 324 -7.86 -14.62 -17.02
C LYS A 324 -6.44 -14.09 -17.31
N GLU A 325 -6.34 -12.86 -17.75
CA GLU A 325 -5.10 -12.14 -18.06
C GLU A 325 -4.47 -11.51 -16.81
N GLY A 326 -5.08 -11.66 -15.62
CA GLY A 326 -4.56 -11.13 -14.36
C GLY A 326 -4.72 -9.63 -14.20
N LYS A 327 -5.82 -9.07 -14.71
CA LYS A 327 -6.26 -7.69 -14.46
C LYS A 327 -7.48 -7.64 -13.55
N PHE A 328 -7.59 -6.57 -12.76
CA PHE A 328 -8.79 -6.27 -12.00
C PHE A 328 -9.85 -5.62 -12.90
N GLN A 329 -11.02 -6.23 -12.97
CA GLN A 329 -12.17 -5.69 -13.68
C GLN A 329 -13.24 -5.28 -12.67
N GLU A 330 -13.55 -3.99 -12.61
CA GLU A 330 -14.68 -3.51 -11.81
C GLU A 330 -16.01 -3.95 -12.44
N LEU A 331 -16.87 -4.51 -11.61
CA LEU A 331 -18.19 -5.01 -11.93
C LEU A 331 -19.25 -4.00 -11.48
N PRO A 332 -20.35 -3.82 -12.25
CA PRO A 332 -21.49 -3.03 -11.80
C PRO A 332 -22.07 -3.60 -10.51
N VAL A 333 -22.26 -2.74 -9.52
CA VAL A 333 -22.91 -3.05 -8.26
C VAL A 333 -24.37 -2.61 -8.37
N THR A 334 -25.29 -3.55 -8.18
CA THR A 334 -26.72 -3.28 -8.05
C THR A 334 -27.13 -3.59 -6.61
N SER A 335 -28.04 -2.78 -6.06
CA SER A 335 -28.64 -3.05 -4.77
C SER A 335 -30.14 -3.24 -4.92
N ASN A 336 -30.64 -4.36 -4.42
CA ASN A 336 -32.08 -4.58 -4.23
C ASN A 336 -32.52 -4.14 -2.82
N CYS A 337 -31.54 -3.71 -2.02
CA CYS A 337 -31.71 -3.30 -0.64
C CYS A 337 -32.18 -1.87 -0.51
N TYR A 338 -31.68 -0.98 -1.35
CA TYR A 338 -32.10 0.41 -1.38
C TYR A 338 -32.57 0.74 -2.79
N ILE A 339 -33.73 1.39 -2.90
CA ILE A 339 -34.28 1.83 -4.20
C ILE A 339 -33.66 3.17 -4.59
N ASP A 340 -33.46 4.04 -3.61
CA ASP A 340 -32.81 5.34 -3.76
C ASP A 340 -31.38 5.30 -3.19
N PHE A 341 -30.43 5.93 -3.88
CA PHE A 341 -29.02 6.00 -3.50
C PHE A 341 -28.55 7.45 -3.44
N ALA A 342 -27.38 7.67 -2.83
CA ALA A 342 -26.74 8.96 -2.90
C ALA A 342 -26.43 9.36 -4.36
N THR A 343 -26.53 10.65 -4.66
CA THR A 343 -26.16 11.16 -5.98
C THR A 343 -24.65 11.09 -6.16
N LYS A 344 -24.21 10.46 -7.25
CA LYS A 344 -22.78 10.33 -7.56
C LYS A 344 -22.24 11.56 -8.28
N ASP A 345 -21.24 12.21 -7.71
CA ASP A 345 -20.29 13.04 -8.45
C ASP A 345 -19.37 12.16 -9.31
N LYS A 346 -19.42 12.31 -10.64
CA LYS A 346 -18.63 11.50 -11.59
C LYS A 346 -17.12 11.77 -11.52
N ASN A 347 -16.69 12.89 -10.92
CA ASN A 347 -15.28 13.19 -10.73
C ASN A 347 -14.72 12.51 -9.47
N LYS A 348 -15.59 12.07 -8.57
CA LYS A 348 -15.21 11.47 -7.28
C LYS A 348 -15.54 9.99 -7.18
N HIS A 349 -16.64 9.57 -7.79
CA HIS A 349 -17.22 8.24 -7.62
C HIS A 349 -17.18 7.43 -8.91
N SER A 350 -17.05 6.11 -8.76
CA SER A 350 -17.15 5.19 -9.88
C SER A 350 -18.57 5.13 -10.45
N ALA A 351 -18.67 5.05 -11.78
CA ALA A 351 -19.95 4.82 -12.45
C ALA A 351 -20.55 3.44 -12.12
N LYS A 352 -19.72 2.47 -11.74
CA LYS A 352 -20.11 1.07 -11.49
C LYS A 352 -20.35 0.74 -10.02
N SER A 353 -19.93 1.60 -9.10
CA SER A 353 -20.07 1.36 -7.66
C SER A 353 -21.52 1.46 -7.15
N LEU A 354 -21.70 1.22 -5.86
CA LEU A 354 -22.90 1.60 -5.10
C LEU A 354 -22.50 2.69 -4.11
N LEU A 355 -23.16 3.86 -4.15
CA LEU A 355 -22.93 4.95 -3.19
C LEU A 355 -24.09 5.03 -2.20
N LEU A 356 -23.80 4.72 -0.93
CA LEU A 356 -24.77 4.77 0.15
C LEU A 356 -24.78 6.16 0.76
N THR A 357 -25.98 6.68 1.06
CA THR A 357 -26.12 7.86 1.91
C THR A 357 -25.56 7.57 3.31
N SER A 358 -25.18 8.60 4.08
CA SER A 358 -24.74 8.44 5.46
C SER A 358 -25.76 7.66 6.32
N LYS A 359 -27.06 7.94 6.16
CA LYS A 359 -28.13 7.19 6.82
C LYS A 359 -28.15 5.70 6.44
N GLN A 360 -27.96 5.37 5.17
CA GLN A 360 -27.90 3.97 4.71
C GLN A 360 -26.62 3.26 5.16
N ALA A 361 -25.49 3.98 5.20
CA ALA A 361 -24.24 3.49 5.74
C ALA A 361 -24.37 3.08 7.22
N ASN A 362 -25.21 3.79 7.99
CA ASN A 362 -25.49 3.47 9.39
C ASN A 362 -26.31 2.20 9.61
N ASN A 363 -27.00 1.69 8.58
CA ASN A 363 -27.71 0.41 8.68
C ASN A 363 -26.77 -0.80 8.65
N TYR A 364 -25.47 -0.58 8.40
CA TYR A 364 -24.47 -1.64 8.38
C TYR A 364 -24.26 -2.26 9.76
N LEU A 365 -24.41 -3.58 9.84
CA LEU A 365 -24.16 -4.34 11.04
C LEU A 365 -22.66 -4.60 11.22
N ARG A 366 -22.13 -4.24 12.38
CA ARG A 366 -20.72 -4.41 12.78
C ARG A 366 -20.58 -5.69 13.60
N PHE A 367 -19.57 -6.50 13.29
CA PHE A 367 -19.27 -7.68 14.12
C PHE A 367 -18.97 -7.24 15.56
N ASP A 368 -19.62 -7.88 16.53
CA ASP A 368 -19.59 -7.48 17.94
C ASP A 368 -19.14 -8.62 18.88
N GLY A 369 -18.91 -9.82 18.33
CA GLY A 369 -18.33 -10.94 19.06
C GLY A 369 -18.91 -12.30 18.67
N GLY A 370 -18.29 -13.36 19.18
CA GLY A 370 -18.69 -14.75 18.93
C GLY A 370 -17.75 -15.52 18.01
N LYS A 371 -18.21 -16.66 17.49
CA LYS A 371 -17.41 -17.51 16.59
C LYS A 371 -17.43 -16.95 15.19
N LEU A 372 -16.26 -16.55 14.73
CA LEU A 372 -16.03 -16.19 13.35
C LEU A 372 -16.50 -17.34 12.40
N ASP A 373 -17.47 -17.08 11.51
CA ASP A 373 -18.08 -18.05 10.59
C ASP A 373 -18.25 -17.57 9.12
N GLU A 374 -19.27 -18.08 8.40
CA GLU A 374 -19.59 -17.67 7.03
C GLU A 374 -20.31 -16.32 6.92
N PHE A 375 -21.01 -15.86 7.96
CA PHE A 375 -21.65 -14.53 7.96
C PHE A 375 -20.64 -13.40 7.96
N ASP A 376 -19.48 -13.60 8.57
CA ASP A 376 -18.43 -12.59 8.52
C ASP A 376 -17.80 -12.44 7.12
N ARG A 377 -18.27 -13.16 6.10
CA ARG A 377 -17.85 -12.99 4.71
C ARG A 377 -18.90 -12.24 3.91
N VAL A 378 -19.97 -11.80 4.55
CA VAL A 378 -21.01 -11.01 3.92
C VAL A 378 -21.22 -9.72 4.68
N THR A 379 -21.55 -8.69 3.92
CA THR A 379 -21.98 -7.41 4.47
C THR A 379 -23.46 -7.55 4.85
N LEU A 380 -23.77 -7.44 6.14
CA LEU A 380 -25.16 -7.42 6.61
C LEU A 380 -25.60 -5.99 6.89
N THR A 381 -26.80 -5.64 6.44
CA THR A 381 -27.45 -4.39 6.86
C THR A 381 -28.86 -4.69 7.34
N LEU A 382 -29.23 -4.14 8.49
CA LEU A 382 -30.56 -4.29 9.07
C LEU A 382 -31.21 -2.91 9.12
N ASN A 383 -32.40 -2.80 8.54
CA ASN A 383 -33.26 -1.63 8.69
C ASN A 383 -34.55 -2.05 9.41
N PRO A 384 -34.62 -1.87 10.74
CA PRO A 384 -35.78 -2.26 11.53
C PRO A 384 -37.07 -1.55 11.11
N ASN A 385 -36.97 -0.27 10.74
CA ASN A 385 -38.14 0.55 10.37
C ASN A 385 -38.75 0.14 9.02
N GLU A 386 -37.92 -0.38 8.11
CA GLU A 386 -38.37 -0.92 6.82
C GLU A 386 -38.63 -2.42 6.87
N GLU A 387 -38.51 -3.04 8.06
CA GLU A 387 -38.66 -4.48 8.24
C GLU A 387 -37.84 -5.28 7.21
N LYS A 388 -36.56 -4.90 7.05
CA LYS A 388 -35.68 -5.43 6.01
C LYS A 388 -34.31 -5.82 6.54
N LEU A 389 -33.91 -7.06 6.25
CA LEU A 389 -32.52 -7.52 6.37
C LEU A 389 -31.91 -7.66 4.97
N CYS A 390 -30.66 -7.24 4.86
CA CYS A 390 -29.97 -7.15 3.59
C CYS A 390 -28.60 -7.81 3.65
N VAL A 391 -28.29 -8.59 2.61
CA VAL A 391 -27.04 -9.34 2.48
C VAL A 391 -26.30 -8.85 1.23
N ASN A 392 -25.07 -8.39 1.42
CA ASN A 392 -24.18 -7.80 0.41
C ASN A 392 -24.82 -6.67 -0.43
N TYR A 393 -25.83 -5.99 0.13
CA TYR A 393 -26.68 -5.01 -0.56
C TYR A 393 -27.50 -5.56 -1.75
N GLN A 394 -27.25 -6.81 -2.18
CA GLN A 394 -27.85 -7.41 -3.37
C GLN A 394 -29.11 -8.21 -3.05
N GLN A 395 -29.19 -8.82 -1.87
CA GLN A 395 -30.31 -9.66 -1.48
C GLN A 395 -31.06 -9.02 -0.33
N ALA A 396 -32.35 -8.80 -0.55
CA ALA A 396 -33.27 -8.22 0.40
C ALA A 396 -34.22 -9.30 0.92
N TYR A 397 -34.33 -9.38 2.24
CA TYR A 397 -35.24 -10.27 2.93
C TYR A 397 -36.18 -9.44 3.80
N SER A 398 -37.48 -9.68 3.70
CA SER A 398 -38.42 -9.12 4.66
C SER A 398 -38.25 -9.79 6.01
N ILE A 399 -38.44 -9.03 7.07
CA ILE A 399 -38.39 -9.54 8.43
C ILE A 399 -39.67 -9.20 9.20
N SER A 400 -39.95 -9.94 10.26
CA SER A 400 -41.02 -9.61 11.21
C SER A 400 -40.51 -9.74 12.63
N PHE A 401 -40.88 -8.82 13.51
CA PHE A 401 -40.49 -8.85 14.93
C PHE A 401 -41.44 -9.72 15.75
N GLY A 402 -40.90 -10.45 16.71
CA GLY A 402 -41.65 -11.31 17.61
C GLY A 402 -41.06 -11.35 19.01
N LYS A 403 -41.90 -11.78 19.97
CA LYS A 403 -41.54 -12.04 21.37
C LYS A 403 -41.94 -13.46 21.73
N VAL A 404 -41.13 -14.13 22.52
CA VAL A 404 -41.41 -15.50 22.97
C VAL A 404 -40.75 -15.76 24.31
N ASN A 405 -41.30 -16.71 25.07
CA ASN A 405 -40.60 -17.23 26.24
C ASN A 405 -39.29 -17.89 25.80
N SER A 406 -38.19 -17.50 26.42
CA SER A 406 -36.85 -17.93 25.98
C SER A 406 -36.68 -19.44 26.01
N LYS A 407 -37.15 -20.12 27.08
CA LYS A 407 -37.08 -21.59 27.16
C LYS A 407 -37.79 -22.27 25.98
N ARG A 408 -38.91 -21.69 25.53
CA ARG A 408 -39.66 -22.18 24.36
C ARG A 408 -38.94 -21.89 23.04
N PHE A 409 -38.18 -20.81 22.93
CA PHE A 409 -37.40 -20.50 21.73
C PHE A 409 -36.27 -21.51 21.49
N PHE A 410 -35.56 -21.87 22.57
CA PHE A 410 -34.44 -22.83 22.49
C PHE A 410 -34.91 -24.29 22.43
N ASP A 411 -36.08 -24.60 23.00
CA ASP A 411 -36.67 -25.95 23.11
C ASP A 411 -35.69 -27.03 23.63
N ASN A 412 -34.65 -26.58 24.35
CA ASN A 412 -33.59 -27.39 24.93
C ASN A 412 -33.03 -26.66 26.17
N ASN A 413 -33.22 -27.26 27.34
CA ASN A 413 -32.83 -26.63 28.61
C ASN A 413 -31.32 -26.46 28.78
N GLU A 414 -30.51 -27.41 28.31
CA GLU A 414 -29.04 -27.32 28.42
C GLU A 414 -28.52 -26.18 27.54
N LEU A 415 -28.99 -26.12 26.30
CA LEU A 415 -28.65 -25.08 25.35
C LEU A 415 -29.09 -23.68 25.82
N TYR A 416 -30.30 -23.61 26.38
CA TYR A 416 -30.82 -22.39 26.98
C TYR A 416 -29.92 -21.87 28.12
N GLN A 417 -29.52 -22.74 29.05
CA GLN A 417 -28.63 -22.37 30.16
C GLN A 417 -27.26 -21.92 29.65
N GLN A 418 -26.71 -22.59 28.64
CA GLN A 418 -25.46 -22.18 28.00
C GLN A 418 -25.55 -20.76 27.44
N TYR A 419 -26.64 -20.42 26.74
CA TYR A 419 -26.77 -19.12 26.10
C TYR A 419 -27.11 -17.97 27.06
N ILE A 420 -27.75 -18.23 28.20
CA ILE A 420 -27.94 -17.20 29.24
C ILE A 420 -26.59 -16.57 29.62
N GLU A 421 -25.55 -17.37 29.83
CA GLU A 421 -24.22 -16.84 30.18
C GLU A 421 -23.59 -16.03 29.04
N ASN A 422 -23.78 -16.44 27.79
CA ASN A 422 -23.29 -15.67 26.65
C ASN A 422 -23.98 -14.31 26.55
N PHE A 423 -25.31 -14.25 26.70
CA PHE A 423 -26.07 -12.99 26.62
C PHE A 423 -25.76 -12.02 27.77
N LYS A 424 -25.41 -12.52 28.96
CA LYS A 424 -24.94 -11.66 30.07
C LYS A 424 -23.70 -10.85 29.71
N SER A 425 -22.81 -11.37 28.85
CA SER A 425 -21.63 -10.62 28.39
C SER A 425 -21.99 -9.38 27.55
N TYR A 426 -23.21 -9.32 27.01
CA TYR A 426 -23.78 -8.17 26.29
C TYR A 426 -24.76 -7.36 27.16
N ASP A 427 -24.78 -7.61 28.47
CA ASP A 427 -25.76 -7.02 29.41
C ASP A 427 -27.22 -7.30 28.98
N ILE A 428 -27.49 -8.47 28.40
CA ILE A 428 -28.83 -8.89 27.99
C ILE A 428 -29.31 -10.02 28.90
N ASP A 429 -30.46 -9.83 29.53
CA ASP A 429 -31.15 -10.89 30.29
C ASP A 429 -32.23 -11.54 29.43
N ILE A 430 -31.98 -12.80 29.05
CA ILE A 430 -32.94 -13.63 28.31
C ILE A 430 -33.71 -14.60 29.22
N SER A 431 -33.74 -14.41 30.54
CA SER A 431 -34.27 -15.41 31.47
C SER A 431 -35.77 -15.69 31.36
N ASN A 432 -36.53 -14.75 30.78
CA ASN A 432 -38.00 -14.83 30.74
C ASN A 432 -38.56 -14.67 29.33
N GLU A 433 -38.26 -13.55 28.68
CA GLU A 433 -38.74 -13.20 27.34
C GLU A 433 -37.54 -12.87 26.46
N LEU A 434 -37.65 -13.25 25.19
CA LEU A 434 -36.67 -12.97 24.16
C LEU A 434 -37.35 -12.34 22.96
N GLU A 435 -36.70 -11.31 22.41
CA GLU A 435 -37.11 -10.65 21.16
C GLU A 435 -36.32 -11.25 20.00
N TYR A 436 -37.01 -11.55 18.90
CA TYR A 436 -36.42 -12.13 17.71
C TYR A 436 -36.98 -11.50 16.45
N ILE A 437 -36.24 -11.64 15.36
CA ILE A 437 -36.73 -11.40 14.00
C ILE A 437 -36.92 -12.74 13.30
N THR A 438 -38.01 -12.88 12.55
CA THR A 438 -38.15 -13.93 11.55
C THR A 438 -37.71 -13.37 10.21
N ILE A 439 -36.82 -14.05 9.50
CA ILE A 439 -36.29 -13.62 8.20
C ILE A 439 -36.93 -14.48 7.13
N HIS A 440 -37.83 -13.90 6.33
CA HIS A 440 -38.63 -14.67 5.39
C HIS A 440 -37.79 -15.13 4.18
N GLY A 441 -37.84 -16.43 3.86
CA GLY A 441 -37.10 -17.02 2.74
C GLY A 441 -35.65 -17.41 3.08
N PHE A 442 -35.20 -17.12 4.30
CA PHE A 442 -33.83 -17.41 4.75
C PHE A 442 -33.57 -18.90 4.94
N GLU A 443 -34.62 -19.69 5.20
CA GLU A 443 -34.55 -21.14 5.41
C GLU A 443 -33.92 -21.90 4.23
N LYS A 444 -33.98 -21.33 3.02
CA LYS A 444 -33.42 -21.91 1.78
C LYS A 444 -31.98 -21.49 1.51
N THR A 445 -31.41 -20.65 2.35
CA THR A 445 -30.05 -20.13 2.18
C THR A 445 -29.04 -20.95 3.00
N PRO A 446 -27.75 -20.93 2.65
CA PRO A 446 -26.71 -21.56 3.47
C PRO A 446 -26.62 -21.00 4.91
N PHE A 447 -27.22 -19.84 5.16
CA PHE A 447 -27.22 -19.17 6.45
C PHE A 447 -28.18 -19.77 7.47
N SER A 448 -29.19 -20.53 7.02
CA SER A 448 -30.20 -21.13 7.91
C SER A 448 -29.60 -22.06 8.97
N LYS A 449 -28.48 -22.71 8.67
CA LYS A 449 -27.75 -23.60 9.61
C LYS A 449 -27.24 -22.90 10.87
N PHE A 450 -27.14 -21.58 10.85
CA PHE A 450 -26.68 -20.78 11.99
C PHE A 450 -27.84 -20.25 12.85
N LEU A 451 -29.08 -20.66 12.55
CA LEU A 451 -30.29 -20.26 13.24
C LEU A 451 -31.01 -21.50 13.79
N LEU A 452 -31.35 -21.51 15.08
CA LEU A 452 -32.02 -22.65 15.74
C LEU A 452 -33.33 -23.05 15.03
N ASN A 453 -34.12 -22.05 14.63
CA ASN A 453 -35.40 -22.27 13.96
C ASN A 453 -35.29 -22.10 12.43
N GLY A 454 -34.08 -22.18 11.87
CA GLY A 454 -33.78 -22.08 10.44
C GLY A 454 -33.95 -20.68 9.82
N ASN A 455 -34.75 -19.80 10.42
CA ASN A 455 -35.00 -18.45 9.92
C ASN A 455 -35.21 -17.38 11.00
N GLN A 456 -35.02 -17.71 12.29
CA GLN A 456 -35.20 -16.75 13.38
C GLN A 456 -33.87 -16.39 14.02
N ALA A 457 -33.55 -15.09 14.03
CA ALA A 457 -32.39 -14.51 14.72
C ALA A 457 -32.87 -13.71 15.93
N ILE A 458 -32.09 -13.70 17.01
CA ILE A 458 -32.44 -12.96 18.23
C ILE A 458 -32.03 -11.50 18.00
N TYR A 459 -32.87 -10.53 18.35
CA TYR A 459 -32.57 -9.10 18.16
C TYR A 459 -32.90 -8.30 19.40
N MET A 460 -31.86 -7.87 20.13
CA MET A 460 -32.01 -7.16 21.41
C MET A 460 -30.90 -6.13 21.56
N LYS A 461 -31.21 -4.98 22.18
CA LYS A 461 -30.27 -3.85 22.36
C LYS A 461 -29.53 -3.43 21.09
N ASN A 462 -30.24 -3.35 19.96
CA ASN A 462 -29.67 -3.03 18.64
C ASN A 462 -28.60 -4.03 18.15
N THR A 463 -28.56 -5.23 18.72
CA THR A 463 -27.66 -6.32 18.34
C THR A 463 -28.45 -7.50 17.82
N LEU A 464 -28.06 -7.97 16.64
CA LEU A 464 -28.59 -9.13 15.95
C LEU A 464 -27.69 -10.33 16.24
N PHE A 465 -28.26 -11.38 16.82
CA PHE A 465 -27.57 -12.59 17.20
C PHE A 465 -28.01 -13.77 16.32
N PHE A 466 -27.03 -14.43 15.71
CA PHE A 466 -27.20 -15.69 15.01
C PHE A 466 -26.80 -16.82 15.96
N VAL A 467 -27.77 -17.65 16.32
CA VAL A 467 -27.61 -18.69 17.34
C VAL A 467 -28.12 -20.02 16.81
N SER A 468 -27.30 -21.07 16.93
CA SER A 468 -27.65 -22.48 16.70
C SER A 468 -27.14 -23.35 17.86
N GLU A 469 -27.22 -24.68 17.77
CA GLU A 469 -26.71 -25.57 18.84
C GLU A 469 -25.23 -25.35 19.16
N ASN A 470 -24.41 -25.01 18.16
CA ASN A 470 -22.95 -24.93 18.29
C ASN A 470 -22.37 -23.58 17.87
N HIS A 471 -23.23 -22.58 17.67
CA HIS A 471 -22.90 -21.30 17.06
C HIS A 471 -23.54 -20.14 17.82
N PHE A 472 -22.73 -19.10 18.04
CA PHE A 472 -23.16 -17.85 18.64
C PHE A 472 -22.32 -16.72 18.05
N THR A 473 -22.99 -15.81 17.34
CA THR A 473 -22.37 -14.62 16.77
C THR A 473 -23.27 -13.42 16.95
N ALA A 474 -22.67 -12.27 17.25
CA ALA A 474 -23.33 -11.01 17.46
C ALA A 474 -22.90 -9.99 16.40
N TYR A 475 -23.87 -9.28 15.83
CA TYR A 475 -23.63 -8.10 15.01
C TYR A 475 -24.48 -6.94 15.49
N ARG A 476 -23.85 -5.82 15.83
CA ARG A 476 -24.55 -4.64 16.35
C ARG A 476 -24.72 -3.55 15.30
N GLN A 477 -25.80 -2.79 15.42
CA GLN A 477 -25.90 -1.49 14.76
C GLN A 477 -24.93 -0.49 15.42
N PRO A 478 -24.45 0.53 14.69
CA PRO A 478 -23.71 1.63 15.29
C PRO A 478 -24.54 2.36 16.36
N THR A 479 -23.88 2.85 17.41
CA THR A 479 -24.50 3.71 18.42
C THR A 479 -24.58 5.15 17.93
N ASP A 480 -25.48 5.97 18.50
CA ASP A 480 -25.62 7.40 18.13
C ASP A 480 -24.31 8.19 18.32
N GLU A 481 -23.47 7.80 19.27
CA GLU A 481 -22.15 8.39 19.52
C GLU A 481 -21.11 8.02 18.44
N GLU A 482 -21.33 6.91 17.73
CA GLU A 482 -20.53 6.50 16.57
C GLU A 482 -21.04 7.13 15.27
N LEU A 483 -22.11 7.94 15.32
CA LEU A 483 -22.67 8.70 14.19
C LEU A 483 -22.11 10.13 14.22
N THR A 484 -21.00 10.38 13.52
CA THR A 484 -20.25 11.65 13.60
C THR A 484 -21.02 12.88 13.10
N TYR A 485 -21.94 12.72 12.16
CA TYR A 485 -22.78 13.81 11.66
C TYR A 485 -24.25 13.39 11.70
N GLN A 486 -24.92 13.74 12.79
CA GLN A 486 -26.38 13.79 12.81
C GLN A 486 -26.79 14.96 11.89
N GLN A 487 -27.66 14.69 10.90
CA GLN A 487 -28.23 15.74 10.06
C GLN A 487 -29.00 16.78 10.87
#